data_AF-A0A660SQ77-F1
#
_entry.id   AF-A0A660SQ77-F1
#
_cell.length_a   1.000
_cell.length_b   1.000
_cell.length_c   1.000
_cell.angle_alpha   90.00
_cell.angle_beta   90.00
_cell.angle_gamma   90.00
#
_symmetry.space_group_name_H-M   'P 1'
#
loop_
_entity.id
_entity.type
_entity.pdbx_description
1 polymer ?
#
loop_
_entity_poly.entity_id
_entity_poly.type
_entity_poly.pdbx_seq_one_letter_code
_entity_poly.pdbx_strand_id
1 'polypeptide(L)'
;MRIAFINPIFTLVSNNDALKEFIKDSPFMYFYSQFWSGFSNGLLTLAALTPDDIESVYIDESHESIPFNENFDIIAITATTQQIMRAYAIAERFKNSPEPPCIVIGGSHASFMSDEASRHVDVVFIGEAENSWPQFLRDFRNGTWKKKYEAKDFPIVNMTEVPLPRYELLNPDHFNMIWIQSSRGCPINCEFCSATKFFGRKYRIKTEEQ
;
A
#
# COMPACT_ATOMS: atom_id res chain seq x y z
N MET A 1 7.75 -4.78 18.65
CA MET A 1 7.93 -4.11 17.35
C MET A 1 6.55 -3.66 16.88
N ARG A 2 6.42 -2.46 16.32
CA ARG A 2 5.16 -1.84 15.93
C ARG A 2 5.25 -1.30 14.50
N ILE A 3 4.29 -1.63 13.67
CA ILE A 3 4.25 -1.27 12.24
C ILE A 3 3.00 -0.45 11.96
N ALA A 4 3.18 0.70 11.31
CA ALA A 4 2.07 1.46 10.74
C ALA A 4 1.98 1.16 9.24
N PHE A 5 0.82 0.67 8.79
CA PHE A 5 0.47 0.51 7.39
C PHE A 5 -0.36 1.72 6.94
N ILE A 6 0.23 2.59 6.12
CA ILE A 6 -0.35 3.90 5.77
C ILE A 6 -0.78 3.91 4.30
N ASN A 7 -2.07 4.19 4.07
CA ASN A 7 -2.60 4.59 2.77
C ASN A 7 -2.72 6.13 2.72
N PRO A 8 -1.86 6.84 1.96
CA PRO A 8 -1.92 8.28 1.87
C PRO A 8 -3.19 8.77 1.17
N ILE A 9 -3.65 9.97 1.51
CA ILE A 9 -4.79 10.59 0.85
C ILE A 9 -4.44 10.88 -0.61
N PHE A 10 -5.42 10.77 -1.49
CA PHE A 10 -5.27 11.22 -2.87
C PHE A 10 -4.89 12.70 -2.91
N THR A 11 -3.77 13.02 -3.57
CA THR A 11 -3.52 14.42 -3.93
C THR A 11 -4.41 14.78 -5.11
N LEU A 12 -5.08 15.93 -5.01
CA LEU A 12 -6.14 16.36 -5.93
C LEU A 12 -5.75 16.15 -7.40
N VAL A 13 -6.70 15.62 -8.16
CA VAL A 13 -6.59 15.23 -9.57
C VAL A 13 -6.24 16.41 -10.49
N SER A 14 -6.34 17.65 -10.00
CA SER A 14 -6.14 18.84 -10.82
C SER A 14 -5.56 20.02 -10.06
N ASN A 15 -4.71 20.78 -10.75
CA ASN A 15 -4.26 22.11 -10.34
C ASN A 15 -5.28 23.22 -10.65
N ASN A 16 -6.41 22.88 -11.28
CA ASN A 16 -7.46 23.84 -11.61
C ASN A 16 -8.42 24.02 -10.43
N ASP A 17 -8.47 25.22 -9.86
CA ASP A 17 -9.27 25.50 -8.67
C ASP A 17 -10.78 25.40 -8.93
N ALA A 18 -11.26 25.78 -10.11
CA ALA A 18 -12.67 25.63 -10.48
C ALA A 18 -13.08 24.14 -10.54
N LEU A 19 -12.19 23.26 -11.00
CA LEU A 19 -12.45 21.82 -10.97
C LEU A 19 -12.43 21.26 -9.55
N LYS A 20 -11.53 21.76 -8.67
CA LYS A 20 -11.52 21.36 -7.26
C LYS A 20 -12.83 21.74 -6.56
N GLU A 21 -13.30 22.97 -6.79
CA GLU A 21 -14.57 23.46 -6.24
C GLU A 21 -15.75 22.66 -6.77
N PHE A 22 -15.81 22.41 -8.08
CA PHE A 22 -16.83 21.55 -8.68
C PHE A 22 -16.85 20.13 -8.08
N ILE A 23 -15.69 19.50 -7.90
CA ILE A 23 -15.62 18.14 -7.32
C ILE A 23 -16.10 18.15 -5.87
N LYS A 24 -15.74 19.19 -5.10
CA LYS A 24 -16.13 19.32 -3.70
C LYS A 24 -17.63 19.52 -3.52
N ASP A 25 -18.23 20.35 -4.37
CA ASP A 25 -19.63 20.76 -4.23
C ASP A 25 -20.61 19.90 -5.04
N SER A 26 -20.10 19.02 -5.92
CA SER A 26 -20.92 18.13 -6.74
C SER A 26 -21.45 16.95 -5.92
N PRO A 27 -22.78 16.79 -5.79
CA PRO A 27 -23.37 15.63 -5.12
C PRO A 27 -23.01 14.30 -5.79
N PHE A 28 -22.80 14.31 -7.11
CA PHE A 28 -22.35 13.13 -7.85
C PHE A 28 -20.93 12.74 -7.47
N MET A 29 -20.02 13.71 -7.38
CA MET A 29 -18.64 13.43 -6.97
C MET A 29 -18.55 13.06 -5.50
N TYR A 30 -19.39 13.66 -4.64
CA TYR A 30 -19.55 13.22 -3.26
C TYR A 30 -19.98 11.76 -3.20
N PHE A 31 -21.09 11.39 -3.86
CA PHE A 31 -21.55 10.00 -3.93
C PHE A 31 -20.46 9.08 -4.48
N TYR A 32 -19.83 9.45 -5.60
CA TYR A 32 -18.75 8.68 -6.19
C TYR A 32 -17.62 8.48 -5.19
N SER A 33 -17.19 9.52 -4.47
CA SER A 33 -16.14 9.38 -3.46
C SER A 33 -16.49 8.38 -2.37
N GLN A 34 -17.76 8.34 -1.90
CA GLN A 34 -18.18 7.43 -0.83
C GLN A 34 -18.17 5.94 -1.21
N PHE A 35 -18.28 5.63 -2.50
CA PHE A 35 -18.27 4.26 -3.01
C PHE A 35 -16.93 3.91 -3.71
N TRP A 36 -16.17 4.91 -4.15
CA TRP A 36 -14.90 4.70 -4.84
C TRP A 36 -13.68 4.93 -3.94
N SER A 37 -13.87 5.44 -2.71
CA SER A 37 -12.85 5.44 -1.64
C SER A 37 -12.74 4.04 -1.02
N GLY A 38 -11.82 3.23 -1.52
CA GLY A 38 -11.48 1.95 -0.90
C GLY A 38 -10.20 2.04 -0.08
N PHE A 39 -10.09 1.14 0.88
CA PHE A 39 -8.86 0.87 1.63
C PHE A 39 -7.84 0.12 0.77
N SER A 40 -6.58 0.13 1.18
CA SER A 40 -5.53 -0.65 0.51
C SER A 40 -5.56 -2.11 0.94
N ASN A 41 -6.17 -2.95 0.11
CA ASN A 41 -6.20 -4.40 0.36
C ASN A 41 -4.79 -5.04 0.42
N GLY A 42 -3.83 -4.47 -0.33
CA GLY A 42 -2.44 -4.92 -0.30
C GLY A 42 -1.80 -4.73 1.08
N LEU A 43 -2.00 -3.57 1.72
CA LEU A 43 -1.47 -3.31 3.06
C LEU A 43 -2.09 -4.23 4.12
N LEU A 44 -3.40 -4.45 4.07
CA LEU A 44 -4.08 -5.39 4.97
C LEU A 44 -3.65 -6.85 4.76
N THR A 45 -3.27 -7.20 3.53
CA THR A 45 -2.68 -8.52 3.22
C THR A 45 -1.28 -8.65 3.81
N LEU A 46 -0.45 -7.60 3.76
CA LEU A 46 0.85 -7.60 4.43
C LEU A 46 0.71 -7.63 5.96
N ALA A 47 -0.30 -6.95 6.51
CA ALA A 47 -0.63 -7.05 7.93
C ALA A 47 -1.01 -8.49 8.30
N ALA A 48 -1.76 -9.22 7.46
CA ALA A 48 -2.07 -10.63 7.68
C ALA A 48 -0.84 -11.55 7.64
N LEU A 49 0.16 -11.21 6.83
CA LEU A 49 1.45 -11.91 6.75
C LEU A 49 2.44 -11.48 7.84
N THR A 50 2.08 -10.49 8.65
CA THR A 50 2.90 -10.00 9.75
C THR A 50 2.66 -10.87 10.99
N PRO A 51 3.71 -11.45 11.60
CA PRO A 51 3.61 -12.22 12.84
C PRO A 51 2.84 -11.51 13.96
N ASP A 52 2.07 -12.27 14.75
CA ASP A 52 1.21 -11.73 15.83
C ASP A 52 1.98 -11.05 16.98
N ASP A 53 3.28 -11.31 17.10
CA ASP A 53 4.15 -10.63 18.08
C ASP A 53 4.48 -9.18 17.68
N ILE A 54 4.07 -8.76 16.49
CA ILE A 54 4.26 -7.40 15.96
C ILE A 54 2.90 -6.70 15.94
N GLU A 55 2.80 -5.61 16.68
CA GLU A 55 1.59 -4.78 16.66
C GLU A 55 1.47 -4.08 15.30
N SER A 56 0.33 -4.26 14.65
CA SER A 56 0.03 -3.72 13.33
C SER A 56 -1.11 -2.70 13.43
N VAL A 57 -0.87 -1.49 12.93
CA VAL A 57 -1.86 -0.42 12.86
C VAL A 57 -2.10 -0.08 11.39
N TYR A 58 -3.37 -0.02 10.96
CA TYR A 58 -3.72 0.45 9.62
C TYR A 58 -4.26 1.88 9.71
N ILE A 59 -3.79 2.75 8.82
CA ILE A 59 -4.16 4.17 8.77
C ILE A 59 -4.54 4.51 7.33
N ASP A 60 -5.76 4.98 7.12
CA ASP A 60 -6.18 5.59 5.86
C ASP A 60 -6.30 7.10 6.03
N GLU A 61 -5.36 7.85 5.46
CA GLU A 61 -5.30 9.30 5.62
C GLU A 61 -6.53 10.02 5.06
N SER A 62 -7.33 9.36 4.22
CA SER A 62 -8.60 9.92 3.74
C SER A 62 -9.66 10.02 4.83
N HIS A 63 -9.53 9.26 5.92
CA HIS A 63 -10.53 9.14 6.97
C HIS A 63 -10.00 9.53 8.36
N GLU A 64 -8.70 9.40 8.60
CA GLU A 64 -8.08 9.71 9.88
C GLU A 64 -6.73 10.43 9.73
N SER A 65 -6.27 11.07 10.80
CA SER A 65 -4.98 11.77 10.79
C SER A 65 -3.84 10.81 11.11
N ILE A 66 -2.73 10.94 10.39
CA ILE A 66 -1.52 10.16 10.66
C ILE A 66 -0.91 10.60 12.02
N PRO A 67 -0.66 9.67 12.97
CA PRO A 67 -0.13 9.97 14.29
C PRO A 67 1.39 10.15 14.26
N PHE A 68 1.86 11.29 13.73
CA PHE A 68 3.30 11.59 13.58
C PHE A 68 4.08 11.70 14.90
N ASN A 69 3.39 11.75 16.04
CA ASN A 69 3.95 11.81 17.39
C ASN A 69 4.04 10.43 18.07
N GLU A 70 3.52 9.38 17.44
CA GLU A 70 3.65 8.01 17.94
C GLU A 70 4.93 7.36 17.43
N ASN A 71 5.48 6.45 18.24
CA ASN A 71 6.66 5.67 17.89
C ASN A 71 6.24 4.39 17.16
N PHE A 72 6.91 4.15 16.04
CA PHE A 72 6.82 2.92 15.25
C PHE A 72 8.24 2.44 14.96
N ASP A 73 8.41 1.15 14.71
CA ASP A 73 9.68 0.60 14.23
C ASP A 73 9.73 0.65 12.69
N ILE A 74 8.58 0.45 12.04
CA ILE A 74 8.43 0.43 10.59
C ILE A 74 7.20 1.24 10.17
N ILE A 75 7.36 2.08 9.17
CA ILE A 75 6.25 2.75 8.46
C ILE A 75 6.16 2.16 7.05
N ALA A 76 5.09 1.41 6.78
CA ALA A 76 4.83 0.78 5.50
C ALA A 76 3.79 1.58 4.70
N ILE A 77 4.26 2.26 3.66
CA ILE A 77 3.44 3.13 2.83
C ILE A 77 3.13 2.44 1.50
N THR A 78 1.88 2.52 1.04
CA THR A 78 1.55 2.19 -0.36
C THR A 78 1.31 3.48 -1.14
N ALA A 79 1.73 3.53 -2.41
CA ALA A 79 1.45 4.69 -3.24
C ALA A 79 1.20 4.32 -4.71
N THR A 80 0.10 4.86 -5.24
CA THR A 80 -0.04 5.11 -6.67
C THR A 80 0.66 6.42 -7.07
N THR A 81 0.81 6.69 -8.36
CA THR A 81 1.46 7.92 -8.84
C THR A 81 0.74 9.18 -8.34
N GLN A 82 -0.57 9.13 -8.15
CA GLN A 82 -1.36 10.26 -7.66
C GLN A 82 -1.18 10.51 -6.15
N GLN A 83 -0.60 9.57 -5.41
CA GLN A 83 -0.36 9.68 -3.97
C GLN A 83 1.13 9.92 -3.66
N ILE A 84 2.03 9.78 -4.65
CA ILE A 84 3.46 9.64 -4.36
C ILE A 84 4.08 10.85 -3.67
N MET A 85 3.71 12.07 -4.07
CA MET A 85 4.22 13.29 -3.43
C MET A 85 3.79 13.37 -1.96
N ARG A 86 2.56 12.92 -1.66
CA ARG A 86 2.10 12.84 -0.27
C ARG A 86 2.82 11.73 0.51
N ALA A 87 3.02 10.57 -0.10
CA ALA A 87 3.80 9.47 0.48
C ALA A 87 5.22 9.91 0.86
N TYR A 88 5.90 10.68 0.00
CA TYR A 88 7.22 11.23 0.29
C TYR A 88 7.20 12.26 1.42
N ALA A 89 6.20 13.14 1.46
CA ALA A 89 6.05 14.09 2.57
C ALA A 89 5.79 13.38 3.91
N ILE A 90 5.02 12.29 3.91
CA ILE A 90 4.80 11.44 5.10
C ILE A 90 6.13 10.80 5.54
N ALA A 91 6.86 10.20 4.59
CA ALA A 91 8.16 9.58 4.84
C ALA A 91 9.16 10.58 5.44
N GLU A 92 9.27 11.78 4.84
CA GLU A 92 10.14 12.85 5.32
C GLU A 92 9.76 13.30 6.73
N ARG A 93 8.46 13.42 7.02
CA ARG A 93 8.01 13.81 8.36
C ARG A 93 8.37 12.79 9.44
N PHE A 94 8.21 11.49 9.17
CA PHE A 94 8.66 10.45 10.10
C PHE A 94 10.18 10.37 10.22
N LYS A 95 10.93 10.59 9.13
CA LYS A 95 12.40 10.61 9.16
C LYS A 95 12.96 11.75 10.02
N ASN A 96 12.21 12.84 10.17
CA ASN A 96 12.58 13.98 11.01
C ASN A 96 12.04 13.87 12.45
N SER A 97 11.47 12.73 12.86
CA SER A 97 11.07 12.51 14.25
C SER A 97 12.29 12.30 15.15
N PRO A 98 12.16 12.44 16.49
CA PRO A 98 13.27 12.17 17.42
C PRO A 98 13.78 10.72 17.35
N GLU A 99 12.88 9.77 17.06
CA GLU A 99 13.18 8.34 16.90
C GLU A 99 12.67 7.89 15.51
N PRO A 100 13.49 8.04 14.46
CA PRO A 100 13.07 7.73 13.09
C PRO A 100 12.80 6.23 12.88
N PRO A 101 11.60 5.83 12.42
CA PRO A 101 11.33 4.45 12.00
C PRO A 101 12.03 4.12 10.67
N CYS A 102 12.13 2.83 10.37
CA CYS A 102 12.45 2.39 9.01
C CYS A 102 11.24 2.62 8.08
N ILE A 103 11.43 3.44 7.06
CA ILE A 103 10.38 3.76 6.10
C ILE A 103 10.47 2.81 4.91
N VAL A 104 9.37 2.12 4.63
CA VAL A 104 9.26 1.23 3.48
C VAL A 104 8.10 1.65 2.59
N ILE A 105 8.28 1.52 1.27
CA ILE A 105 7.24 1.87 0.30
C ILE A 105 7.00 0.76 -0.72
N GLY A 106 5.74 0.55 -1.05
CA GLY A 106 5.30 -0.34 -2.12
C GLY A 106 4.20 0.29 -2.99
N GLY A 107 3.56 -0.54 -3.80
CA GLY A 107 2.50 -0.11 -4.71
C GLY A 107 3.00 0.11 -6.14
N SER A 108 2.07 0.52 -7.01
CA SER A 108 2.31 0.61 -8.44
C SER A 108 3.39 1.64 -8.79
N HIS A 109 3.39 2.80 -8.15
CA HIS A 109 4.40 3.82 -8.42
C HIS A 109 5.79 3.36 -8.00
N ALA A 110 5.93 2.86 -6.76
CA ALA A 110 7.20 2.35 -6.23
C ALA A 110 7.79 1.23 -7.11
N SER A 111 6.94 0.43 -7.75
CA SER A 111 7.36 -0.66 -8.63
C SER A 111 7.86 -0.18 -9.99
N PHE A 112 7.22 0.83 -10.59
CA PHE A 112 7.62 1.36 -11.90
C PHE A 112 8.71 2.44 -11.82
N MET A 113 8.76 3.19 -10.72
CA MET A 113 9.66 4.32 -10.49
C MET A 113 10.56 4.07 -9.27
N SER A 114 11.07 2.85 -9.13
CA SER A 114 11.77 2.43 -7.91
C SER A 114 13.03 3.24 -7.58
N ASP A 115 13.74 3.73 -8.60
CA ASP A 115 14.94 4.55 -8.40
C ASP A 115 14.60 5.93 -7.83
N GLU A 116 13.46 6.52 -8.24
CA GLU A 116 12.93 7.75 -7.64
C GLU A 116 12.52 7.49 -6.18
N ALA A 117 11.67 6.48 -5.95
CA ALA A 117 11.18 6.15 -4.62
C ALA A 117 12.30 5.85 -3.62
N SER A 118 13.37 5.19 -4.06
CA SER A 118 14.52 4.84 -3.21
C SER A 118 15.31 6.04 -2.67
N ARG A 119 15.08 7.25 -3.20
CA ARG A 119 15.70 8.49 -2.69
C ARG A 119 14.97 9.04 -1.47
N HIS A 120 13.72 8.64 -1.25
CA HIS A 120 12.86 9.18 -0.20
C HIS A 120 12.66 8.22 0.98
N VAL A 121 12.79 6.91 0.76
CA VAL A 121 12.56 5.88 1.78
C VAL A 121 13.78 4.97 1.99
N ASP A 122 13.74 4.12 3.01
CA ASP A 122 14.85 3.24 3.35
C ASP A 122 14.78 1.91 2.57
N VAL A 123 13.56 1.42 2.32
CA VAL A 123 13.31 0.19 1.55
C VAL A 123 12.20 0.36 0.52
N VAL A 124 12.41 -0.15 -0.69
CA VAL A 124 11.41 -0.20 -1.76
C VAL A 124 11.01 -1.64 -2.06
N PHE A 125 9.72 -1.93 -2.03
CA PHE A 125 9.12 -3.15 -2.53
C PHE A 125 8.71 -2.97 -4.00
N ILE A 126 9.22 -3.84 -4.87
CA ILE A 126 9.02 -3.77 -6.32
C ILE A 126 8.23 -5.01 -6.76
N GLY A 127 6.99 -4.79 -7.20
CA GLY A 127 6.04 -5.85 -7.54
C GLY A 127 5.26 -6.37 -6.32
N GLU A 128 4.82 -7.63 -6.41
CA GLU A 128 4.08 -8.30 -5.34
C GLU A 128 4.99 -8.57 -4.12
N ALA A 129 4.51 -8.18 -2.94
CA ALA A 129 5.32 -8.18 -1.72
C ALA A 129 5.02 -9.36 -0.78
N GLU A 130 4.03 -10.19 -1.07
CA GLU A 130 3.56 -11.25 -0.16
C GLU A 130 4.67 -12.25 0.21
N ASN A 131 5.54 -12.59 -0.75
CA ASN A 131 6.64 -13.51 -0.50
C ASN A 131 7.89 -12.81 0.04
N SER A 132 8.07 -11.52 -0.26
CA SER A 132 9.25 -10.75 0.14
C SER A 132 9.08 -10.06 1.50
N TRP A 133 7.85 -9.77 1.91
CA TRP A 133 7.52 -9.13 3.19
C TRP A 133 7.95 -9.96 4.41
N PRO A 134 7.63 -11.27 4.50
CA PRO A 134 8.14 -12.10 5.59
C PRO A 134 9.67 -12.18 5.62
N GLN A 135 10.33 -12.13 4.45
CA GLN A 135 11.79 -12.08 4.38
C GLN A 135 12.34 -10.76 4.89
N PHE A 136 11.73 -9.63 4.48
CA PHE A 136 12.10 -8.32 4.99
C PHE A 136 11.97 -8.24 6.51
N LEU A 137 10.87 -8.73 7.11
CA LEU A 137 10.72 -8.72 8.56
C LEU A 137 11.81 -9.54 9.29
N ARG A 138 12.24 -10.67 8.71
CA ARG A 138 13.39 -11.44 9.24
C ARG A 138 14.69 -10.65 9.13
N ASP A 139 14.95 -10.06 7.97
CA ASP A 139 16.16 -9.26 7.75
C ASP A 139 16.17 -8.00 8.63
N PHE A 140 15.01 -7.40 8.88
CA PHE A 140 14.83 -6.26 9.75
C PHE A 140 15.20 -6.58 11.19
N ARG A 141 14.66 -7.69 11.74
CA ARG A 141 15.01 -8.19 13.08
C ARG A 141 16.51 -8.49 13.23
N ASN A 142 17.17 -8.91 12.15
CA ASN A 142 18.60 -9.22 12.14
C ASN A 142 19.50 -8.01 11.82
N GLY A 143 18.92 -6.84 11.49
CA GLY A 143 19.69 -5.67 11.06
C GLY A 143 20.36 -5.82 9.69
N THR A 144 19.89 -6.74 8.85
CA THR A 144 20.47 -7.08 7.53
C THR A 144 19.53 -6.79 6.36
N TRP A 145 18.56 -5.90 6.56
CA TRP A 145 17.57 -5.56 5.53
C TRP A 145 18.20 -4.86 4.33
N LYS A 146 17.62 -5.10 3.15
CA LYS A 146 18.08 -4.56 1.87
C LYS A 146 17.33 -3.28 1.52
N LYS A 147 17.94 -2.43 0.70
CA LYS A 147 17.26 -1.23 0.16
C LYS A 147 16.13 -1.55 -0.82
N LYS A 148 16.15 -2.72 -1.45
CA LYS A 148 15.15 -3.14 -2.45
C LYS A 148 14.80 -4.61 -2.25
N TYR A 149 13.50 -4.91 -2.31
CA TYR A 149 12.96 -6.27 -2.36
C TYR A 149 12.13 -6.42 -3.63
N GLU A 150 12.65 -7.17 -4.60
CA GLU A 150 12.02 -7.33 -5.91
C GLU A 150 11.27 -8.67 -6.00
N ALA A 151 9.99 -8.63 -6.40
CA ALA A 151 9.16 -9.83 -6.56
C ALA A 151 9.78 -10.87 -7.50
N LYS A 152 10.60 -10.45 -8.46
CA LYS A 152 11.31 -11.34 -9.40
C LYS A 152 12.34 -12.26 -8.71
N ASP A 153 12.81 -11.88 -7.52
CA ASP A 153 13.80 -12.65 -6.74
C ASP A 153 13.13 -13.70 -5.84
N PHE A 154 11.79 -13.77 -5.87
CA PHE A 154 10.99 -14.70 -5.08
C PHE A 154 10.13 -15.56 -6.03
N PRO A 155 9.62 -16.71 -5.55
CA PRO A 155 8.59 -17.44 -6.28
C PRO A 155 7.40 -16.52 -6.58
N ILE A 156 6.72 -16.77 -7.70
CA ILE A 156 5.47 -16.08 -8.03
C ILE A 156 4.47 -16.32 -6.91
N VAL A 157 3.75 -15.27 -6.49
CA VAL A 157 2.75 -15.36 -5.42
C VAL A 157 1.68 -16.39 -5.80
N ASN A 158 1.50 -17.38 -4.93
CA ASN A 158 0.43 -18.37 -5.03
C ASN A 158 -0.84 -17.82 -4.39
N MET A 159 -1.86 -17.51 -5.19
CA MET A 159 -3.11 -16.91 -4.70
C MET A 159 -3.85 -17.80 -3.68
N THR A 160 -3.67 -19.13 -3.74
CA THR A 160 -4.28 -20.05 -2.77
C THR A 160 -3.64 -19.98 -1.38
N GLU A 161 -2.45 -19.40 -1.27
CA GLU A 161 -1.72 -19.23 0.00
C GLU A 161 -1.82 -17.80 0.54
N VAL A 162 -2.37 -16.86 -0.23
CA VAL A 162 -2.56 -15.48 0.21
C VAL A 162 -3.64 -15.46 1.30
N PRO A 163 -3.31 -15.04 2.53
CA PRO A 163 -4.25 -15.08 3.66
C PRO A 163 -5.43 -14.13 3.44
N LEU A 164 -6.44 -14.27 4.30
CA LEU A 164 -7.49 -13.26 4.43
C LEU A 164 -6.82 -11.95 4.89
N PRO A 165 -7.03 -10.83 4.19
CA PRO A 165 -6.56 -9.52 4.65
C PRO A 165 -7.12 -9.22 6.05
N ARG A 166 -6.34 -8.55 6.90
CA ARG A 166 -6.78 -8.19 8.27
C ARG A 166 -7.82 -7.06 8.28
N TYR A 167 -9.03 -7.35 7.79
CA TYR A 167 -10.14 -6.38 7.76
C TYR A 167 -10.51 -5.89 9.16
N GLU A 168 -10.19 -6.64 10.21
CA GLU A 168 -10.37 -6.24 11.62
C GLU A 168 -9.54 -5.01 12.01
N LEU A 169 -8.52 -4.64 11.23
CA LEU A 169 -7.78 -3.38 11.42
C LEU A 169 -8.51 -2.16 10.87
N LEU A 170 -9.57 -2.34 10.08
CA LEU A 170 -10.35 -1.24 9.54
C LEU A 170 -11.36 -0.75 10.57
N ASN A 171 -11.56 0.56 10.61
CA ASN A 171 -12.75 1.13 11.24
C ASN A 171 -13.94 0.97 10.27
N PRO A 172 -14.99 0.19 10.61
CA PRO A 172 -16.14 -0.01 9.74
C PRO A 172 -16.90 1.29 9.43
N ASP A 173 -16.80 2.31 10.29
CA ASP A 173 -17.48 3.60 10.07
C ASP A 173 -16.82 4.42 8.94
N HIS A 174 -15.60 4.07 8.52
CA HIS A 174 -14.88 4.78 7.47
C HIS A 174 -15.27 4.30 6.06
N PHE A 175 -15.80 3.09 5.90
CA PHE A 175 -15.94 2.45 4.58
C PHE A 175 -17.35 1.91 4.34
N ASN A 176 -17.99 2.36 3.25
CA ASN A 176 -19.31 1.86 2.83
C ASN A 176 -19.23 0.57 1.99
N MET A 177 -18.04 0.20 1.50
CA MET A 177 -17.83 -1.01 0.70
C MET A 177 -16.53 -1.72 1.06
N ILE A 178 -16.57 -3.05 0.96
CA ILE A 178 -15.42 -3.93 1.17
C ILE A 178 -14.96 -4.46 -0.18
N TRP A 179 -13.67 -4.28 -0.47
CA TRP A 179 -13.06 -4.80 -1.70
C TRP A 179 -12.50 -6.19 -1.46
N ILE A 180 -13.00 -7.15 -2.23
CA ILE A 180 -12.55 -8.54 -2.19
C ILE A 180 -11.73 -8.83 -3.44
N GLN A 181 -10.54 -9.41 -3.24
CA GLN A 181 -9.68 -9.84 -4.34
C GLN A 181 -9.76 -11.36 -4.50
N SER A 182 -10.48 -11.81 -5.53
CA SER A 182 -10.59 -13.23 -5.89
C SER A 182 -9.48 -13.70 -6.84
N SER A 183 -8.85 -12.79 -7.59
CA SER A 183 -7.84 -13.15 -8.59
C SER A 183 -6.82 -12.04 -8.85
N ARG A 184 -5.71 -12.41 -9.51
CA ARG A 184 -4.67 -11.50 -10.01
C ARG A 184 -4.16 -11.93 -11.38
N GLY A 185 -3.65 -10.94 -12.12
CA GLY A 185 -3.05 -11.14 -13.45
C GLY A 185 -4.06 -11.01 -14.58
N CYS A 186 -3.58 -10.62 -15.76
CA CYS A 186 -4.43 -10.41 -16.94
C CYS A 186 -3.72 -10.89 -18.22
N PRO A 187 -4.31 -11.84 -18.98
CA PRO A 187 -3.67 -12.42 -20.17
C PRO A 187 -3.73 -11.53 -21.42
N ILE A 188 -4.59 -10.49 -21.42
CA ILE A 188 -4.92 -9.70 -22.62
C ILE A 188 -3.77 -8.78 -23.06
N ASN A 189 -2.94 -8.29 -22.12
CA ASN A 189 -1.73 -7.49 -22.41
C ASN A 189 -1.97 -6.30 -23.35
N CYS A 190 -3.03 -5.52 -23.10
CA CYS A 190 -3.29 -4.30 -23.84
C CYS A 190 -2.11 -3.33 -23.75
N GLU A 191 -1.78 -2.65 -24.84
CA GLU A 191 -0.61 -1.76 -24.92
C GLU A 191 -0.60 -0.62 -23.88
N PHE A 192 -1.79 -0.13 -23.52
CA PHE A 192 -1.97 0.98 -22.59
C PHE A 192 -2.10 0.53 -21.12
N CYS A 193 -2.25 -0.76 -20.86
CA CYS A 193 -2.62 -1.25 -19.53
C CYS A 193 -1.39 -1.70 -18.74
N SER A 194 -1.20 -1.12 -17.56
CA SER A 194 -0.15 -1.53 -16.62
C SER A 194 -0.45 -2.83 -15.88
N ALA A 195 -1.70 -3.32 -15.88
CA ALA A 195 -2.12 -4.47 -15.08
C ALA A 195 -1.31 -5.73 -15.40
N THR A 196 -1.12 -6.06 -16.68
CA THR A 196 -0.32 -7.22 -17.08
C THR A 196 1.17 -7.05 -16.75
N LYS A 197 1.68 -5.80 -16.77
CA LYS A 197 3.07 -5.50 -16.40
C LYS A 197 3.30 -5.64 -14.90
N PHE A 198 2.30 -5.30 -14.09
CA PHE A 198 2.39 -5.37 -12.63
C PHE A 198 2.10 -6.78 -12.09
N PHE A 199 0.93 -7.36 -12.44
CA PHE A 199 0.47 -8.65 -11.88
C PHE A 199 0.85 -9.87 -12.73
N GLY A 200 1.48 -9.66 -13.89
CA GLY A 200 1.83 -10.72 -14.83
C GLY A 200 0.67 -11.16 -15.73
N ARG A 201 1.03 -12.03 -16.70
CA ARG A 201 0.11 -12.53 -17.74
C ARG A 201 -0.78 -13.68 -17.30
N LYS A 202 -0.38 -14.41 -16.27
CA LYS A 202 -1.13 -15.59 -15.79
C LYS A 202 -2.28 -15.14 -14.91
N TYR A 203 -3.49 -15.54 -15.26
CA TYR A 203 -4.65 -15.40 -14.40
C TYR A 203 -4.52 -16.41 -13.25
N ARG A 204 -4.44 -15.90 -12.02
CA ARG A 204 -4.26 -16.67 -10.78
C ARG A 204 -5.45 -16.42 -9.89
N ILE A 205 -6.07 -17.47 -9.36
CA ILE A 205 -7.30 -17.40 -8.57
C ILE A 205 -7.08 -17.90 -7.15
N LYS A 206 -7.84 -17.34 -6.20
CA LYS A 206 -8.05 -17.95 -4.89
C LYS A 206 -8.93 -19.20 -5.03
N THR A 207 -8.95 -20.05 -4.00
CA THR A 207 -9.89 -21.18 -3.93
C THR A 207 -11.30 -20.68 -3.66
N GLU A 208 -12.31 -21.54 -3.84
CA GLU A 208 -13.71 -21.19 -3.57
C GLU A 208 -14.02 -20.99 -2.08
N GLU A 209 -13.24 -21.61 -1.20
CA GLU A 209 -13.39 -21.52 0.26
C GLU A 209 -12.82 -20.21 0.83
N GLN A 210 -11.85 -19.60 0.12
CA GLN A 210 -11.21 -18.33 0.49
C GLN A 210 -12.07 -17.11 0.14
#